data_AF-A0A351IZ04-F1
#
_entry.id   AF-A0A351IZ04-F1
#
_cell.length_a   1.000
_cell.length_b   1.000
_cell.length_c   1.000
_cell.angle_alpha   90.00
_cell.angle_beta   90.00
_cell.angle_gamma   90.00
#
_symmetry.space_group_name_H-M   'P 1'
#
loop_
_entity.id
_entity.type
_entity.pdbx_description
1 polymer ?
#
loop_
_entity_poly.entity_id
_entity_poly.type
_entity_poly.pdbx_seq_one_letter_code
_entity_poly.pdbx_strand_id
1 'polypeptide(L)'
;FTGYDYQNIQVLLTKNAENDPTGGGKGYSKIYSTGDYVVTDLYDLQYALIKAKAGEVVFIPGGTVMDFSIGSELNTLVVPEGVTIASDRGLVREDGSVSPGAIITSFAMINEPLIDVSGNNVTLSGIVLKGCDPFTHYSHYNKAYETGLRNGNRYYAMLPYTRGIVVTGSNLTIDNCEFTGFSFAAIHFDTGSDRIVSENNVISHCYFHHNQRASAGIAVSVVRGKVDMKNNLFGNNQSEYLVSDNEFAALTAKGSINYGNSPPRTSSIVDFGVNIN
;
A
#
# COMPACT_ATOMS: atom_id res chain seq x y z
N PHE A 1 12.24 -3.44 -19.30
CA PHE A 1 11.87 -4.38 -18.22
C PHE A 1 11.42 -5.71 -18.83
N THR A 2 12.37 -6.56 -19.17
CA THR A 2 12.16 -7.94 -19.64
C THR A 2 13.26 -8.74 -18.98
N GLY A 3 12.95 -9.55 -17.96
CA GLY A 3 13.97 -10.32 -17.26
C GLY A 3 13.73 -10.62 -15.78
N TYR A 4 12.52 -10.42 -15.27
CA TYR A 4 12.14 -11.04 -14.01
C TYR A 4 11.22 -12.20 -14.35
N ASP A 5 11.70 -13.41 -14.08
CA ASP A 5 10.86 -14.60 -13.98
C ASP A 5 10.07 -14.50 -12.66
N TYR A 6 8.87 -15.10 -12.57
CA TYR A 6 7.90 -14.75 -11.52
C TYR A 6 7.17 -15.98 -10.96
N GLN A 7 7.71 -16.72 -9.99
CA GLN A 7 6.92 -17.66 -9.17
C GLN A 7 7.44 -17.91 -7.75
N ASN A 8 6.52 -17.84 -6.78
CA ASN A 8 6.43 -18.66 -5.55
C ASN A 8 5.29 -18.07 -4.70
N ILE A 9 4.04 -18.27 -5.13
CA ILE A 9 2.85 -17.78 -4.42
C ILE A 9 2.05 -18.99 -3.95
N GLN A 10 1.97 -19.18 -2.63
CA GLN A 10 1.00 -20.09 -2.03
C GLN A 10 -0.29 -19.29 -1.77
N VAL A 11 -1.27 -19.38 -2.68
CA VAL A 11 -2.61 -18.81 -2.47
C VAL A 11 -3.47 -19.88 -1.78
N LEU A 12 -3.75 -19.70 -0.49
CA LEU A 12 -4.70 -20.52 0.25
C LEU A 12 -6.03 -19.75 0.35
N LEU A 13 -6.97 -20.06 -0.56
CA LEU A 13 -8.34 -19.55 -0.50
C LEU A 13 -9.14 -20.37 0.51
N THR A 14 -9.13 -19.96 1.77
CA THR A 14 -10.01 -20.51 2.80
C THR A 14 -11.07 -19.49 3.20
N LYS A 15 -12.33 -19.93 3.34
CA LYS A 15 -13.39 -19.14 3.97
C LYS A 15 -12.96 -18.79 5.40
N ASN A 16 -13.10 -17.51 5.78
CA ASN A 16 -12.62 -17.04 7.06
C ASN A 16 -13.63 -17.24 8.21
N ALA A 17 -13.05 -17.42 9.40
CA ALA A 17 -13.74 -17.49 10.70
C ALA A 17 -13.67 -16.15 11.47
N GLU A 18 -13.01 -15.12 10.93
CA GLU A 18 -12.94 -13.78 11.51
C GLU A 18 -14.20 -12.98 11.14
N ASN A 19 -14.78 -12.26 12.09
CA ASN A 19 -16.00 -11.46 11.90
C ASN A 19 -15.73 -10.10 11.22
N ASP A 20 -14.46 -9.75 10.97
CA ASP A 20 -14.07 -8.48 10.36
C ASP A 20 -14.27 -8.47 8.83
N PRO A 21 -14.70 -7.35 8.24
CA PRO A 21 -14.96 -7.24 6.80
C PRO A 21 -13.67 -7.28 5.98
N THR A 22 -13.69 -8.02 4.87
CA THR A 22 -12.61 -7.96 3.86
C THR A 22 -12.46 -6.53 3.35
N GLY A 23 -11.24 -6.00 3.34
CA GLY A 23 -10.96 -4.59 3.00
C GLY A 23 -11.18 -3.57 4.13
N GLY A 24 -11.56 -4.04 5.32
CA GLY A 24 -11.75 -3.20 6.50
C GLY A 24 -12.97 -2.28 6.37
N GLY A 25 -12.88 -1.09 6.96
CA GLY A 25 -13.95 -0.09 6.94
C GLY A 25 -15.10 -0.44 7.89
N LYS A 26 -16.33 -0.13 7.48
CA LYS A 26 -17.52 -0.29 8.34
C LYS A 26 -17.64 -1.72 8.85
N GLY A 27 -17.68 -1.89 10.17
CA GLY A 27 -17.79 -3.19 10.83
C GLY A 27 -16.44 -3.83 11.19
N TYR A 28 -15.32 -3.19 10.84
CA TYR A 28 -14.01 -3.57 11.37
C TYR A 28 -13.94 -3.33 12.88
N SER A 29 -13.44 -4.31 13.63
CA SER A 29 -13.52 -4.31 15.09
C SER A 29 -12.34 -3.62 15.78
N LYS A 30 -11.16 -3.54 15.15
CA LYS A 30 -9.93 -3.02 15.76
C LYS A 30 -9.65 -1.59 15.34
N ILE A 31 -10.57 -0.68 15.68
CA ILE A 31 -10.49 0.72 15.28
C ILE A 31 -9.90 1.56 16.43
N TYR A 32 -8.90 2.39 16.10
CA TYR A 32 -8.39 3.42 17.00
C TYR A 32 -9.35 4.60 17.06
N SER A 33 -9.55 5.14 18.25
CA SER A 33 -10.37 6.35 18.49
C SER A 33 -9.57 7.52 19.07
N THR A 34 -8.30 7.29 19.45
CA THR A 34 -7.37 8.29 19.99
C THR A 34 -5.94 7.74 19.96
N GLY A 35 -4.96 8.56 20.37
CA GLY A 35 -3.57 8.18 20.58
C GLY A 35 -2.88 9.08 21.61
N ASP A 36 -1.58 8.88 21.81
CA ASP A 36 -0.71 9.72 22.66
C ASP A 36 -0.53 11.12 22.07
N TYR A 37 -0.54 11.20 20.74
CA TYR A 37 -0.62 12.45 19.99
C TYR A 37 -1.90 12.44 19.15
N VAL A 38 -2.65 13.54 19.16
CA VAL A 38 -3.81 13.73 18.28
C VAL A 38 -3.50 14.94 17.40
N VAL A 39 -3.41 14.72 16.09
CA VAL A 39 -2.94 15.72 15.13
C VAL A 39 -3.96 15.92 14.01
N THR A 40 -4.13 17.17 13.56
CA THR A 40 -5.12 17.54 12.53
C THR A 40 -4.51 18.24 11.32
N ASP A 41 -3.20 18.46 11.33
CA ASP A 41 -2.48 19.03 10.21
C ASP A 41 -1.09 18.40 10.05
N LEU A 42 -0.45 18.75 8.94
CA LEU A 42 0.82 18.18 8.54
C LEU A 42 1.98 18.57 9.46
N TYR A 43 1.98 19.79 9.99
CA TYR A 43 3.06 20.26 10.85
C TYR A 43 3.04 19.51 12.18
N ASP A 44 1.85 19.39 12.78
CA ASP A 44 1.66 18.64 14.01
C ASP A 44 1.95 17.15 13.83
N LEU A 45 1.58 16.55 12.69
CA LEU A 45 1.95 15.16 12.36
C LEU A 45 3.47 14.98 12.31
N GLN A 46 4.19 15.85 11.61
CA GLN A 46 5.65 15.77 11.53
C GLN A 46 6.28 15.96 12.92
N TYR A 47 5.82 16.94 13.67
CA TYR A 47 6.31 17.20 15.02
C TYR A 47 6.05 16.01 15.96
N ALA A 48 4.84 15.44 15.91
CA ALA A 48 4.49 14.26 16.70
C ALA A 48 5.39 13.07 16.35
N LEU A 49 5.63 12.79 15.06
CA LEU A 49 6.51 11.70 14.64
C LEU A 49 7.96 11.90 15.08
N ILE A 50 8.45 13.15 15.16
CA ILE A 50 9.80 13.43 15.69
C ILE A 50 9.88 13.14 17.20
N LYS A 51 8.76 13.25 17.94
CA LYS A 51 8.71 13.11 19.40
C LYS A 51 8.27 11.73 19.87
N ALA A 52 7.48 11.04 19.06
CA ALA A 52 6.89 9.76 19.41
C ALA A 52 7.96 8.70 19.69
N LYS A 53 7.68 7.88 20.69
CA LYS A 53 8.53 6.78 21.13
C LYS A 53 7.91 5.45 20.77
N ALA A 54 8.72 4.40 20.75
CA ALA A 54 8.25 3.04 20.56
C ALA A 54 7.09 2.71 21.53
N GLY A 55 5.99 2.21 20.99
CA GLY A 55 4.74 1.92 21.71
C GLY A 55 3.72 3.05 21.69
N GLU A 56 4.09 4.27 21.31
CA GLU A 56 3.16 5.41 21.24
C GLU A 56 2.40 5.45 19.91
N VAL A 57 1.20 6.03 19.97
CA VAL A 57 0.26 6.18 18.85
C VAL A 57 0.13 7.65 18.47
N VAL A 58 0.42 7.95 17.21
CA VAL A 58 0.07 9.23 16.56
C VAL A 58 -1.26 9.04 15.84
N PHE A 59 -2.32 9.59 16.42
CA PHE A 59 -3.69 9.47 15.93
C PHE A 59 -4.09 10.68 15.09
N ILE A 60 -4.72 10.41 13.95
CA ILE A 60 -5.27 11.42 13.06
C ILE A 60 -6.79 11.21 13.01
N PRO A 61 -7.61 12.19 13.44
CA PRO A 61 -9.07 12.06 13.36
C PRO A 61 -9.55 11.89 11.93
N GLY A 62 -10.50 10.99 11.69
CA GLY A 62 -11.02 10.77 10.35
C GLY A 62 -11.79 11.97 9.79
N GLY A 63 -11.72 12.11 8.47
CA GLY A 63 -12.15 13.32 7.77
C GLY A 63 -11.06 14.39 7.67
N THR A 64 -9.93 14.25 8.39
CA THR A 64 -8.74 15.08 8.19
C THR A 64 -8.10 14.76 6.83
N VAL A 65 -7.65 15.79 6.11
CA VAL A 65 -6.91 15.67 4.86
C VAL A 65 -5.58 16.40 4.98
N MET A 66 -4.48 15.68 4.75
CA MET A 66 -3.11 16.21 4.78
C MET A 66 -2.50 16.09 3.39
N ASP A 67 -2.17 17.22 2.78
CA ASP A 67 -1.60 17.29 1.44
C ASP A 67 -0.12 17.70 1.48
N PHE A 68 0.75 16.80 1.00
CA PHE A 68 2.20 16.95 0.92
C PHE A 68 2.67 17.65 -0.36
N SER A 69 1.77 18.09 -1.24
CA SER A 69 2.16 18.72 -2.50
C SER A 69 2.40 20.22 -2.42
N ILE A 70 1.96 20.90 -1.35
CA ILE A 70 2.01 22.36 -1.23
C ILE A 70 2.95 22.76 -0.10
N GLY A 71 4.06 23.43 -0.44
CA GLY A 71 4.86 24.19 0.51
C GLY A 71 5.57 23.39 1.60
N SER A 72 5.63 22.06 1.51
CA SER A 72 6.43 21.23 2.44
C SER A 72 7.89 21.15 1.97
N GLU A 73 8.84 21.34 2.89
CA GLU A 73 10.26 21.01 2.66
C GLU A 73 10.50 19.48 2.65
N LEU A 74 9.45 18.71 2.94
CA LEU A 74 9.46 17.26 3.10
C LEU A 74 8.47 16.63 2.11
N ASN A 75 8.99 15.70 1.31
CA ASN A 75 8.22 14.88 0.36
C ASN A 75 7.83 13.51 0.92
N THR A 76 8.35 13.16 2.09
CA THR A 76 8.24 11.82 2.70
C THR A 76 8.06 11.94 4.21
N LEU A 77 7.11 11.20 4.77
CA LEU A 77 6.95 10.98 6.20
C LEU A 77 7.81 9.79 6.65
N VAL A 78 8.73 10.02 7.57
CA VAL A 78 9.48 8.94 8.21
C VAL A 78 8.75 8.52 9.48
N VAL A 79 8.45 7.22 9.59
CA VAL A 79 7.82 6.67 10.80
C VAL A 79 8.89 6.10 11.72
N PRO A 80 9.01 6.55 12.99
CA PRO A 80 10.00 6.01 13.91
C PRO A 80 9.74 4.55 14.25
N GLU A 81 10.81 3.83 14.59
CA GLU A 81 10.72 2.45 15.08
C GLU A 81 9.73 2.31 16.25
N GLY A 82 8.86 1.31 16.18
CA GLY A 82 7.88 1.00 17.22
C GLY A 82 6.68 1.95 17.30
N VAL A 83 6.58 2.96 16.43
CA VAL A 83 5.48 3.93 16.46
C VAL A 83 4.30 3.46 15.62
N THR A 84 3.09 3.78 16.11
CA THR A 84 1.85 3.57 15.36
C THR A 84 1.34 4.89 14.77
N ILE A 85 1.01 4.90 13.48
CA ILE A 85 0.14 5.94 12.89
C ILE A 85 -1.24 5.34 12.73
N ALA A 86 -2.25 5.96 13.33
CA ALA A 86 -3.61 5.44 13.32
C ALA A 86 -4.65 6.48 12.95
N SER A 87 -5.77 6.01 12.40
CA SER A 87 -7.00 6.78 12.23
C SER A 87 -8.21 5.85 12.42
N ASP A 88 -9.39 6.45 12.51
CA ASP A 88 -10.65 5.80 12.86
C ASP A 88 -11.45 5.23 11.67
N ARG A 89 -10.84 4.88 10.53
CA ARG A 89 -11.58 4.39 9.33
C ARG A 89 -12.53 3.25 9.69
N GLY A 90 -13.80 3.39 9.31
CA GLY A 90 -14.85 2.42 9.60
C GLY A 90 -15.62 2.65 10.90
N LEU A 91 -15.21 3.61 11.75
CA LEU A 91 -15.89 3.91 13.01
C LEU A 91 -17.30 4.43 12.73
N VAL A 92 -18.32 3.80 13.32
CA VAL A 92 -19.70 4.31 13.29
C VAL A 92 -19.88 5.28 14.44
N ARG A 93 -20.18 6.55 14.15
CA ARG A 93 -20.43 7.59 15.15
C ARG A 93 -21.86 7.52 15.68
N GLU A 94 -22.15 8.25 16.75
CA GLU A 94 -23.48 8.31 17.38
C GLU A 94 -24.59 8.73 16.40
N ASP A 95 -24.25 9.59 15.43
CA ASP A 95 -25.16 10.05 14.37
C ASP A 95 -25.35 9.03 13.23
N GLY A 96 -24.72 7.86 13.32
CA GLY A 96 -24.75 6.81 12.31
C GLY A 96 -23.81 7.03 11.12
N SER A 97 -23.08 8.15 11.07
CA SER A 97 -22.04 8.37 10.05
C SER A 97 -20.88 7.40 10.24
N VAL A 98 -20.23 7.04 9.14
CA VAL A 98 -19.05 6.16 9.16
C VAL A 98 -17.82 7.00 8.88
N SER A 99 -16.80 6.89 9.72
CA SER A 99 -15.55 7.59 9.47
C SER A 99 -14.84 7.05 8.23
N PRO A 100 -14.40 7.93 7.30
CA PRO A 100 -13.60 7.51 6.16
C PRO A 100 -12.14 7.23 6.54
N GLY A 101 -11.73 7.57 7.76
CA GLY A 101 -10.33 7.69 8.14
C GLY A 101 -9.71 9.02 7.66
N ALA A 102 -8.46 9.24 8.03
CA ALA A 102 -7.68 10.38 7.62
C ALA A 102 -7.02 10.12 6.26
N ILE A 103 -6.99 11.13 5.40
CA ILE A 103 -6.39 11.06 4.08
C ILE A 103 -5.03 11.74 4.11
N ILE A 104 -3.98 10.97 3.80
CA ILE A 104 -2.64 11.47 3.53
C ILE A 104 -2.41 11.38 2.02
N THR A 105 -2.15 12.52 1.39
CA THR A 105 -2.10 12.64 -0.07
C THR A 105 -0.92 13.47 -0.56
N SER A 106 -0.50 13.27 -1.81
CA SER A 106 0.33 14.21 -2.55
C SER A 106 -0.06 14.23 -4.02
N PHE A 107 -0.16 15.42 -4.58
CA PHE A 107 -0.27 15.65 -6.02
C PHE A 107 1.09 15.77 -6.72
N ALA A 108 2.20 15.65 -6.00
CA ALA A 108 3.54 15.72 -6.58
C ALA A 108 3.86 14.43 -7.37
N MET A 109 4.23 14.61 -8.65
CA MET A 109 4.61 13.50 -9.53
C MET A 109 6.13 13.25 -9.43
N ILE A 110 6.57 12.81 -8.24
CA ILE A 110 7.98 12.59 -7.89
C ILE A 110 8.23 11.12 -7.50
N ASN A 111 9.50 10.72 -7.49
CA ASN A 111 9.90 9.33 -7.22
C ASN A 111 9.99 8.97 -5.74
N GLU A 112 9.79 9.94 -4.84
CA GLU A 112 9.82 9.74 -3.40
C GLU A 112 8.52 9.07 -2.90
N PRO A 113 8.59 8.20 -1.89
CA PRO A 113 7.39 7.65 -1.26
C PRO A 113 6.71 8.68 -0.35
N LEU A 114 5.39 8.54 -0.16
CA LEU A 114 4.67 9.33 0.85
C LEU A 114 5.14 8.96 2.26
N ILE A 115 5.37 7.68 2.53
CA ILE A 115 5.81 7.17 3.83
C ILE A 115 7.04 6.27 3.65
N ASP A 116 8.07 6.51 4.46
CA ASP A 116 9.22 5.63 4.64
C ASP A 116 9.14 4.92 5.99
N VAL A 117 9.17 3.58 5.93
CA VAL A 117 9.20 2.69 7.09
C VAL A 117 10.54 1.95 7.10
N SER A 118 11.54 2.60 7.71
CA SER A 118 12.87 2.03 7.89
C SER A 118 13.11 1.45 9.29
N GLY A 119 12.32 1.85 10.28
CA GLY A 119 12.33 1.28 11.63
C GLY A 119 11.53 -0.02 11.73
N ASN A 120 11.86 -0.85 12.72
CA ASN A 120 11.10 -2.08 13.00
C ASN A 120 9.78 -1.79 13.73
N ASN A 121 8.90 -2.79 13.83
CA ASN A 121 7.72 -2.78 14.72
C ASN A 121 6.76 -1.59 14.50
N VAL A 122 6.70 -1.06 13.27
CA VAL A 122 5.80 0.05 12.91
C VAL A 122 4.40 -0.50 12.64
N THR A 123 3.37 0.26 13.03
CA THR A 123 1.96 -0.05 12.71
C THR A 123 1.30 1.12 11.99
N LEU A 124 0.59 0.82 10.90
CA LEU A 124 -0.27 1.78 10.20
C LEU A 124 -1.70 1.23 10.19
N SER A 125 -2.63 1.94 10.83
CA SER A 125 -4.02 1.47 10.95
C SER A 125 -5.05 2.51 10.56
N GLY A 126 -6.03 2.13 9.74
CA GLY A 126 -7.22 2.94 9.48
C GLY A 126 -6.98 4.27 8.76
N ILE A 127 -5.84 4.45 8.09
CA ILE A 127 -5.52 5.63 7.27
C ILE A 127 -5.82 5.38 5.78
N VAL A 128 -5.96 6.46 5.02
CA VAL A 128 -6.10 6.43 3.55
C VAL A 128 -4.87 7.09 2.93
N LEU A 129 -4.10 6.35 2.13
CA LEU A 129 -3.02 6.90 1.33
C LEU A 129 -3.47 7.09 -0.12
N LYS A 130 -3.38 8.34 -0.59
CA LYS A 130 -3.81 8.73 -1.92
C LYS A 130 -2.66 9.34 -2.72
N GLY A 131 -2.25 8.65 -3.78
CA GLY A 131 -1.31 9.17 -4.77
C GLY A 131 -2.00 10.04 -5.83
N CYS A 132 -1.17 10.69 -6.66
CA CYS A 132 -1.61 11.66 -7.66
C CYS A 132 -2.15 11.05 -8.96
N ASP A 133 -2.00 9.74 -9.18
CA ASP A 133 -2.13 9.14 -10.50
C ASP A 133 -2.93 7.82 -10.51
N PRO A 134 -4.27 7.92 -10.61
CA PRO A 134 -5.14 6.74 -10.65
C PRO A 134 -5.33 6.15 -12.06
N PHE A 135 -4.63 6.64 -13.09
CA PHE A 135 -4.98 6.34 -14.49
C PHE A 135 -4.15 5.21 -15.10
N THR A 136 -4.66 4.65 -16.21
CA THR A 136 -4.05 3.50 -16.90
C THR A 136 -2.85 3.85 -17.78
N HIS A 137 -2.82 5.05 -18.35
CA HIS A 137 -1.73 5.50 -19.25
C HIS A 137 -1.42 4.57 -20.44
N TYR A 138 -2.42 3.87 -20.98
CA TYR A 138 -2.23 3.02 -22.17
C TYR A 138 -1.72 3.80 -23.38
N SER A 139 -2.08 5.07 -23.56
CA SER A 139 -1.54 5.90 -24.64
C SER A 139 -0.02 6.05 -24.57
N HIS A 140 0.53 6.26 -23.36
CA HIS A 140 1.96 6.33 -23.12
C HIS A 140 2.63 4.96 -23.32
N TYR A 141 1.98 3.89 -22.87
CA TYR A 141 2.48 2.52 -23.01
C TYR A 141 2.55 2.11 -24.48
N ASN A 142 1.45 2.23 -25.21
CA ASN A 142 1.37 1.89 -26.64
C ASN A 142 2.36 2.72 -27.46
N LYS A 143 2.49 4.03 -27.16
CA LYS A 143 3.52 4.86 -27.78
C LYS A 143 4.93 4.31 -27.54
N ALA A 144 5.26 3.87 -26.33
CA ALA A 144 6.59 3.36 -26.00
C ALA A 144 6.89 1.97 -26.60
N TYR A 145 5.90 1.09 -26.68
CA TYR A 145 6.09 -0.34 -26.96
C TYR A 145 5.54 -0.81 -28.32
N GLU A 146 4.52 -0.16 -28.88
CA GLU A 146 3.89 -0.58 -30.16
C GLU A 146 4.43 0.19 -31.37
N THR A 147 4.83 1.46 -31.19
CA THR A 147 5.16 2.34 -32.33
C THR A 147 6.63 2.33 -32.76
N GLY A 148 7.46 1.45 -32.19
CA GLY A 148 8.86 1.28 -32.61
C GLY A 148 9.75 2.52 -32.44
N LEU A 149 9.41 3.44 -31.52
CA LEU A 149 10.21 4.64 -31.27
C LEU A 149 11.67 4.28 -30.98
N ARG A 150 12.59 5.05 -31.55
CA ARG A 150 14.05 4.87 -31.42
C ARG A 150 14.55 4.88 -29.97
N ASN A 151 13.75 5.47 -29.05
CA ASN A 151 13.99 5.52 -27.61
C ASN A 151 12.92 4.75 -26.77
N GLY A 152 12.09 3.90 -27.39
CA GLY A 152 10.97 3.13 -26.84
C GLY A 152 10.83 3.06 -25.32
N ASN A 153 11.15 1.91 -24.70
CA ASN A 153 11.08 1.65 -23.25
C ASN A 153 11.66 2.81 -22.40
N ARG A 154 12.73 3.47 -22.86
CA ARG A 154 13.41 4.55 -22.14
C ARG A 154 12.52 5.77 -21.95
N TYR A 155 11.66 6.13 -22.91
CA TYR A 155 10.66 7.18 -22.72
C TYR A 155 9.71 6.84 -21.58
N TYR A 156 9.18 5.62 -21.59
CA TYR A 156 8.22 5.18 -20.58
C TYR A 156 8.84 5.12 -19.17
N ALA A 157 10.10 4.70 -19.08
CA ALA A 157 10.87 4.64 -17.84
C ALA A 157 11.24 6.02 -17.27
N MET A 158 11.15 7.10 -18.07
CA MET A 158 11.38 8.47 -17.60
C MET A 158 10.14 9.16 -17.02
N LEU A 159 8.95 8.58 -17.19
CA LEU A 159 7.72 9.10 -16.59
C LEU A 159 7.75 8.80 -15.07
N PRO A 160 7.52 9.79 -14.18
CA PRO A 160 7.76 9.62 -12.74
C PRO A 160 6.87 8.55 -12.12
N TYR A 161 7.40 7.88 -11.09
CA TYR A 161 6.77 6.78 -10.40
C TYR A 161 6.42 7.18 -8.97
N THR A 162 5.14 7.19 -8.63
CA THR A 162 4.72 7.48 -7.26
C THR A 162 4.60 6.21 -6.44
N ARG A 163 5.04 6.30 -5.19
CA ARG A 163 4.99 5.23 -4.19
C ARG A 163 4.18 5.69 -2.98
N GLY A 164 3.37 4.79 -2.43
CA GLY A 164 2.71 5.05 -1.15
C GLY A 164 3.69 4.87 0.00
N ILE A 165 4.05 3.62 0.25
CA ILE A 165 4.96 3.23 1.34
C ILE A 165 6.18 2.52 0.74
N VAL A 166 7.37 2.92 1.18
CA VAL A 166 8.59 2.10 1.04
C VAL A 166 8.94 1.50 2.40
N VAL A 167 9.26 0.21 2.40
CA VAL A 167 9.53 -0.57 3.61
C VAL A 167 10.90 -1.21 3.53
N THR A 168 11.72 -0.93 4.54
CA THR A 168 13.01 -1.59 4.76
C THR A 168 13.12 -2.23 6.15
N GLY A 169 12.34 -1.75 7.14
CA GLY A 169 12.24 -2.35 8.47
C GLY A 169 11.43 -3.65 8.50
N SER A 170 11.50 -4.37 9.61
CA SER A 170 10.79 -5.64 9.86
C SER A 170 9.65 -5.47 10.88
N ASN A 171 8.78 -6.48 10.97
CA ASN A 171 7.63 -6.52 11.87
C ASN A 171 6.63 -5.37 11.60
N LEU A 172 6.46 -4.96 10.34
CA LEU A 172 5.45 -3.98 9.95
C LEU A 172 4.05 -4.59 10.03
N THR A 173 3.12 -3.87 10.65
CA THR A 173 1.68 -4.16 10.56
C THR A 173 0.97 -3.05 9.80
N ILE A 174 0.25 -3.40 8.74
CA ILE A 174 -0.68 -2.51 8.07
C ILE A 174 -2.06 -3.13 8.16
N ASP A 175 -3.01 -2.44 8.77
CA ASP A 175 -4.37 -2.93 8.90
C ASP A 175 -5.43 -1.86 8.62
N ASN A 176 -6.60 -2.26 8.11
CA ASN A 176 -7.75 -1.38 7.91
C ASN A 176 -7.50 -0.12 7.04
N CYS A 177 -6.36 -0.04 6.37
CA CYS A 177 -5.95 1.08 5.53
C CYS A 177 -6.56 1.03 4.12
N GLU A 178 -6.56 2.16 3.42
CA GLU A 178 -6.95 2.27 2.01
C GLU A 178 -5.82 2.89 1.19
N PHE A 179 -5.60 2.37 -0.02
CA PHE A 179 -4.49 2.78 -0.88
C PHE A 179 -4.93 2.97 -2.33
N THR A 180 -4.69 4.16 -2.87
CA THR A 180 -5.13 4.48 -4.23
C THR A 180 -4.26 5.50 -4.95
N GLY A 181 -4.25 5.47 -6.28
CA GLY A 181 -3.62 6.53 -7.10
C GLY A 181 -2.10 6.47 -7.21
N PHE A 182 -1.48 5.32 -6.98
CA PHE A 182 -0.03 5.14 -7.12
C PHE A 182 0.33 4.59 -8.51
N SER A 183 1.26 5.26 -9.17
CA SER A 183 1.68 4.92 -10.54
C SER A 183 2.74 3.81 -10.58
N PHE A 184 3.43 3.55 -9.47
CA PHE A 184 4.31 2.38 -9.34
C PHE A 184 3.79 1.34 -8.36
N ALA A 185 3.81 1.64 -7.06
CA ALA A 185 3.42 0.68 -6.02
C ALA A 185 2.75 1.40 -4.85
N ALA A 186 1.62 0.88 -4.36
CA ALA A 186 1.03 1.38 -3.12
C ALA A 186 1.92 1.03 -1.91
N ILE A 187 2.43 -0.19 -1.85
CA ILE A 187 3.42 -0.63 -0.85
C ILE A 187 4.57 -1.33 -1.56
N HIS A 188 5.81 -0.95 -1.25
CA HIS A 188 7.02 -1.46 -1.87
C HIS A 188 8.05 -1.89 -0.83
N PHE A 189 8.33 -3.19 -0.75
CA PHE A 189 9.38 -3.78 0.09
C PHE A 189 10.66 -3.94 -0.72
N ASP A 190 11.65 -3.09 -0.44
CA ASP A 190 12.96 -3.14 -1.08
C ASP A 190 14.04 -2.59 -0.15
N THR A 191 14.86 -3.48 0.41
CA THR A 191 16.02 -3.16 1.27
C THR A 191 17.28 -2.79 0.48
N GLY A 192 17.19 -2.58 -0.83
CA GLY A 192 18.33 -2.24 -1.68
C GLY A 192 19.27 -3.43 -1.90
N SER A 193 20.58 -3.20 -1.98
CA SER A 193 21.59 -4.24 -2.25
C SER A 193 22.10 -4.97 -1.00
N ASP A 194 21.77 -4.47 0.18
CA ASP A 194 22.24 -5.04 1.44
C ASP A 194 21.49 -6.35 1.67
N ARG A 195 22.16 -7.44 2.04
CA ARG A 195 21.53 -8.78 2.20
C ARG A 195 20.52 -8.88 3.35
N ILE A 196 19.97 -7.76 3.79
CA ILE A 196 18.94 -7.63 4.81
C ILE A 196 17.59 -7.92 4.16
N VAL A 197 16.78 -8.73 4.82
CA VAL A 197 15.41 -9.03 4.42
C VAL A 197 14.49 -8.39 5.44
N SER A 198 13.50 -7.64 4.96
CA SER A 198 12.38 -7.18 5.81
C SER A 198 11.48 -8.37 6.12
N GLU A 199 11.34 -8.75 7.38
CA GLU A 199 10.66 -9.99 7.79
C GLU A 199 9.42 -9.72 8.67
N ASN A 200 8.54 -10.72 8.77
CA ASN A 200 7.35 -10.74 9.63
C ASN A 200 6.38 -9.58 9.38
N ASN A 201 6.23 -9.16 8.12
CA ASN A 201 5.33 -8.07 7.76
C ASN A 201 3.93 -8.59 7.51
N VAL A 202 2.91 -7.90 8.02
CA VAL A 202 1.51 -8.28 7.88
C VAL A 202 0.72 -7.15 7.25
N ILE A 203 -0.05 -7.46 6.20
CA ILE A 203 -0.99 -6.53 5.57
C ILE A 203 -2.38 -7.13 5.64
N SER A 204 -3.31 -6.48 6.33
CA SER A 204 -4.62 -7.06 6.57
C SER A 204 -5.81 -6.12 6.49
N HIS A 205 -6.94 -6.61 5.97
CA HIS A 205 -8.17 -5.81 5.92
C HIS A 205 -7.97 -4.45 5.24
N CYS A 206 -7.06 -4.38 4.27
CA CYS A 206 -6.79 -3.16 3.52
C CYS A 206 -7.52 -3.16 2.19
N TYR A 207 -7.85 -1.97 1.69
CA TYR A 207 -8.47 -1.79 0.39
C TYR A 207 -7.48 -1.13 -0.59
N PHE A 208 -7.08 -1.86 -1.63
CA PHE A 208 -6.15 -1.39 -2.65
C PHE A 208 -6.88 -1.18 -3.97
N HIS A 209 -6.87 0.03 -4.51
CA HIS A 209 -7.64 0.30 -5.72
C HIS A 209 -7.14 1.46 -6.58
N HIS A 210 -7.47 1.41 -7.87
CA HIS A 210 -7.11 2.44 -8.85
C HIS A 210 -5.61 2.76 -8.89
N ASN A 211 -4.75 1.76 -8.71
CA ASN A 211 -3.32 1.86 -8.98
C ASN A 211 -3.10 1.29 -10.40
N GLN A 212 -3.35 2.08 -11.44
CA GLN A 212 -3.70 1.52 -12.76
C GLN A 212 -2.64 1.62 -13.84
N ARG A 213 -1.53 2.32 -13.60
CA ARG A 213 -0.56 2.61 -14.67
C ARG A 213 -0.10 1.34 -15.37
N ALA A 214 -0.24 1.30 -16.68
CA ALA A 214 0.12 0.18 -17.53
C ALA A 214 1.58 -0.25 -17.29
N SER A 215 1.84 -1.56 -17.18
CA SER A 215 3.14 -2.16 -16.82
C SER A 215 3.71 -1.79 -15.44
N ALA A 216 3.01 -0.99 -14.64
CA ALA A 216 3.34 -0.63 -13.26
C ALA A 216 2.05 -0.74 -12.41
N GLY A 217 1.74 0.20 -11.51
CA GLY A 217 0.44 0.20 -10.79
C GLY A 217 0.19 -1.05 -9.93
N ILE A 218 1.14 -1.36 -9.06
CA ILE A 218 1.12 -2.57 -8.23
C ILE A 218 0.51 -2.20 -6.86
N ALA A 219 -0.38 -3.02 -6.31
CA ALA A 219 -0.82 -2.79 -4.93
C ALA A 219 0.31 -3.14 -3.93
N VAL A 220 0.86 -4.36 -3.96
CA VAL A 220 1.99 -4.75 -3.10
C VAL A 220 3.17 -5.30 -3.90
N SER A 221 4.30 -4.59 -3.92
CA SER A 221 5.53 -5.03 -4.57
C SER A 221 6.55 -5.50 -3.53
N VAL A 222 7.04 -6.73 -3.66
CA VAL A 222 8.01 -7.37 -2.77
C VAL A 222 9.26 -7.73 -3.56
N VAL A 223 10.26 -6.85 -3.53
CA VAL A 223 11.57 -7.10 -4.14
C VAL A 223 12.49 -7.81 -3.16
N ARG A 224 12.51 -7.35 -1.90
CA ARG A 224 13.24 -7.96 -0.78
C ARG A 224 12.44 -7.79 0.51
N GLY A 225 11.71 -8.83 0.88
CA GLY A 225 10.90 -8.87 2.08
C GLY A 225 10.01 -10.13 2.15
N LYS A 226 9.48 -10.41 3.33
CA LYS A 226 8.55 -11.51 3.60
C LYS A 226 7.25 -10.91 4.13
N VAL A 227 6.15 -11.15 3.42
CA VAL A 227 4.86 -10.48 3.66
C VAL A 227 3.71 -11.49 3.75
N ASP A 228 2.94 -11.42 4.83
CA ASP A 228 1.70 -12.18 5.00
C ASP A 228 0.49 -11.26 4.80
N MET A 229 -0.27 -11.53 3.75
CA MET A 229 -1.48 -10.79 3.40
C MET A 229 -2.73 -11.54 3.81
N LYS A 230 -3.66 -10.85 4.49
CA LYS A 230 -4.95 -11.45 4.87
C LYS A 230 -6.14 -10.50 4.69
N ASN A 231 -7.20 -10.99 4.07
CA ASN A 231 -8.51 -10.31 4.02
C ASN A 231 -8.46 -8.92 3.37
N ASN A 232 -7.55 -8.73 2.43
CA ASN A 232 -7.45 -7.49 1.67
C ASN A 232 -8.45 -7.50 0.52
N LEU A 233 -8.93 -6.32 0.15
CA LEU A 233 -9.79 -6.10 -0.99
C LEU A 233 -9.00 -5.39 -2.10
N PHE A 234 -9.09 -5.90 -3.33
CA PHE A 234 -8.42 -5.31 -4.49
C PHE A 234 -9.45 -4.95 -5.57
N GLY A 235 -9.27 -3.80 -6.21
CA GLY A 235 -10.08 -3.42 -7.37
C GLY A 235 -9.40 -2.41 -8.28
N ASN A 236 -9.35 -2.67 -9.58
CA ASN A 236 -8.74 -1.76 -10.56
C ASN A 236 -7.27 -1.43 -10.24
N ASN A 237 -6.47 -2.45 -9.92
CA ASN A 237 -5.01 -2.30 -9.90
C ASN A 237 -4.47 -2.88 -11.21
N GLN A 238 -3.32 -2.41 -11.69
CA GLN A 238 -2.66 -3.08 -12.81
C GLN A 238 -2.11 -4.45 -12.36
N SER A 239 -1.71 -4.59 -11.09
CA SER A 239 -1.42 -5.88 -10.45
C SER A 239 -1.71 -5.82 -8.94
N GLU A 240 -2.27 -6.88 -8.35
CA GLU A 240 -2.49 -6.95 -6.89
C GLU A 240 -1.16 -7.06 -6.16
N TYR A 241 -0.25 -7.86 -6.69
CA TYR A 241 1.05 -8.06 -6.12
C TYR A 241 2.11 -8.34 -7.19
N LEU A 242 3.35 -8.05 -6.84
CA LEU A 242 4.54 -8.45 -7.57
C LEU A 242 5.56 -8.97 -6.55
N VAL A 243 6.12 -10.14 -6.78
CA VAL A 243 7.17 -10.72 -5.93
C VAL A 243 8.36 -11.04 -6.81
N SER A 244 9.55 -10.57 -6.44
CA SER A 244 10.77 -10.89 -7.18
C SER A 244 11.13 -12.37 -7.02
N ASP A 245 11.63 -12.98 -8.09
CA ASP A 245 12.12 -14.36 -8.06
C ASP A 245 13.54 -14.43 -7.48
N ASN A 246 13.60 -14.40 -6.15
CA ASN A 246 14.82 -14.61 -5.39
C ASN A 246 14.48 -15.08 -3.96
N GLU A 247 15.48 -15.61 -3.26
CA GLU A 247 15.32 -16.12 -1.89
C GLU A 247 14.96 -15.05 -0.85
N PHE A 248 15.17 -13.76 -1.16
CA PHE A 248 14.91 -12.63 -0.27
C PHE A 248 13.47 -12.11 -0.35
N ALA A 249 12.65 -12.61 -1.28
CA ALA A 249 11.26 -12.21 -1.44
C ALA A 249 10.32 -13.38 -1.14
N ALA A 250 9.20 -13.12 -0.46
CA ALA A 250 8.08 -14.05 -0.38
C ALA A 250 6.79 -13.30 0.00
N LEU A 251 5.67 -13.82 -0.47
CA LEU A 251 4.35 -13.30 -0.12
C LEU A 251 3.37 -14.46 0.04
N THR A 252 2.62 -14.46 1.13
CA THR A 252 1.44 -15.32 1.29
C THR A 252 0.18 -14.46 1.24
N ALA A 253 -0.91 -15.00 0.69
CA ALA A 253 -2.19 -14.30 0.64
C ALA A 253 -3.33 -15.25 1.01
N LYS A 254 -4.11 -14.88 2.03
CA LYS A 254 -5.24 -15.65 2.55
C LYS A 254 -6.50 -14.80 2.64
N GLY A 255 -7.66 -15.33 2.22
CA GLY A 255 -8.96 -14.65 2.39
C GLY A 255 -9.10 -13.29 1.67
N SER A 256 -8.14 -12.91 0.83
CA SER A 256 -8.17 -11.64 0.09
C SER A 256 -8.98 -11.79 -1.19
N ILE A 257 -9.72 -10.75 -1.57
CA ILE A 257 -10.68 -10.76 -2.68
C ILE A 257 -10.28 -9.72 -3.71
N ASN A 258 -10.35 -10.08 -4.99
CA ASN A 258 -10.23 -9.16 -6.11
C ASN A 258 -11.58 -9.05 -6.82
N TYR A 259 -12.12 -7.84 -6.94
CA TYR A 259 -13.45 -7.60 -7.52
C TYR A 259 -13.45 -6.68 -8.76
N GLY A 260 -12.27 -6.32 -9.28
CA GLY A 260 -12.10 -5.53 -10.50
C GLY A 260 -11.18 -6.21 -11.52
N ASN A 261 -11.24 -5.77 -12.78
CA ASN A 261 -10.59 -6.36 -13.98
C ASN A 261 -9.05 -6.36 -14.01
N SER A 262 -8.40 -6.46 -12.86
CA SER A 262 -6.96 -6.59 -12.73
C SER A 262 -6.54 -7.99 -13.23
N PRO A 263 -5.78 -8.13 -14.33
CA PRO A 263 -5.28 -9.45 -14.71
C PRO A 263 -4.17 -9.85 -13.73
N PRO A 264 -4.26 -11.02 -13.06
CA PRO A 264 -3.15 -11.50 -12.25
C PRO A 264 -1.92 -11.68 -13.16
N ARG A 265 -0.83 -10.98 -12.87
CA ARG A 265 0.46 -11.24 -13.52
C ARG A 265 1.22 -12.29 -12.71
N THR A 266 0.82 -13.54 -12.85
CA THR A 266 1.60 -14.71 -12.43
C THR A 266 2.04 -15.48 -13.68
N SER A 267 3.27 -15.99 -13.75
CA SER A 267 3.69 -16.88 -14.85
C SER A 267 3.25 -18.34 -14.64
N SER A 268 2.39 -18.61 -13.66
CA SER A 268 1.62 -19.85 -13.56
C SER A 268 0.20 -19.59 -13.11
N ILE A 269 -0.67 -20.40 -13.68
CA ILE A 269 -2.08 -20.57 -13.37
C ILE A 269 -2.27 -20.62 -11.85
N VAL A 270 -2.93 -19.60 -11.29
CA VAL A 270 -3.65 -19.73 -10.02
C VAL A 270 -5.05 -20.20 -10.39
N ASP A 271 -5.39 -21.40 -9.95
CA ASP A 271 -6.68 -22.04 -10.21
C ASP A 271 -7.81 -21.18 -9.62
N PHE A 272 -8.60 -20.54 -10.49
CA PHE A 272 -9.82 -19.85 -10.09
C PHE A 272 -10.93 -20.88 -9.90
N GLY A 273 -10.85 -21.64 -8.81
CA GLY A 273 -11.93 -22.51 -8.35
C GLY A 273 -13.06 -21.70 -7.71
N VAL A 274 -13.87 -21.02 -8.51
CA VAL A 274 -15.20 -20.54 -8.07
C VAL A 274 -16.15 -21.73 -8.17
N ASN A 275 -16.39 -22.43 -7.07
CA ASN A 275 -17.63 -23.21 -6.91
C ASN A 275 -18.70 -22.28 -6.34
N ILE A 276 -19.46 -21.69 -7.25
CA ILE A 276 -20.83 -21.24 -6.98
C ILE A 276 -21.70 -22.49 -6.92
N ASN A 277 -22.49 -22.63 -5.85
CA ASN A 277 -23.55 -23.63 -5.75
C ASN A 277 -24.49 -23.54 -6.96
#